data_AF-A0A1W9W8A6-F1
#
_entry.id   AF-A0A1W9W8A6-F1
#
_cell.length_a   1.000
_cell.length_b   1.000
_cell.length_c   1.000
_cell.angle_alpha   90.00
_cell.angle_beta   90.00
_cell.angle_gamma   90.00
#
_symmetry.space_group_name_H-M   'P 1'
#
loop_
_entity.id
_entity.type
_entity.pdbx_description
1 polymer ?
#
loop_
_entity_poly.entity_id
_entity_poly.type
_entity_poly.pdbx_seq_one_letter_code
_entity_poly.pdbx_strand_id
1 'polypeptide(L)'
;MVLSKTGNIIRVNLSHGVVLDVFENEVGKIILKIQTVKNLFRRLNPEFIELDEQISLASTDDMQAEINQYRTFLDEGIKDLFELANKFSDEESDSIENILQALDIPTLTVDIDPADVEKLTTPDTTFTFLEALKNAMISFITDGSMNESPCWTLQTLAEEYDLPQDADAETIKTKVCKLLNHSGCKLVLHTELENHDDELAGKVACEETGAIYNTSRYWIFKLVNSPFTDINYAVVDKTARTPTINWGFSYI
;
A
#
# COMPACT_ATOMS: atom_id res chain seq x y z
N MET A 1 -36.70 42.25 19.53
CA MET A 1 -35.96 41.28 20.38
C MET A 1 -36.25 39.86 19.90
N VAL A 2 -35.90 39.53 18.64
CA VAL A 2 -36.24 38.23 17.99
C VAL A 2 -34.99 37.38 17.74
N LEU A 3 -33.79 37.98 17.76
CA LEU A 3 -32.51 37.31 17.45
C LEU A 3 -32.07 36.31 18.53
N SER A 4 -32.41 36.57 19.79
CA SER A 4 -31.96 35.83 20.98
C SER A 4 -32.91 34.70 21.38
N LYS A 5 -33.34 33.87 20.43
CA LYS A 5 -34.16 32.69 20.71
C LYS A 5 -33.40 31.43 20.29
N THR A 6 -33.37 30.44 21.17
CA THR A 6 -32.84 29.12 20.84
C THR A 6 -33.50 28.54 19.59
N GLY A 7 -32.69 27.96 18.71
CA GLY A 7 -33.12 27.42 17.42
C GLY A 7 -33.14 28.45 16.30
N ASN A 8 -32.94 29.75 16.58
CA ASN A 8 -32.79 30.73 15.53
C ASN A 8 -31.53 30.51 14.72
N ILE A 9 -31.63 30.82 13.44
CA ILE A 9 -30.50 30.93 12.54
C ILE A 9 -30.09 32.39 12.49
N ILE A 10 -28.80 32.62 12.71
CA ILE A 10 -28.21 33.94 12.70
C ILE A 10 -26.95 33.92 11.86
N ARG A 11 -26.61 35.07 11.31
CA ARG A 11 -25.31 35.35 10.73
C ARG A 11 -24.48 36.09 11.76
N VAL A 12 -23.31 35.54 12.08
CA VAL A 12 -22.28 36.16 12.91
C VAL A 12 -21.07 36.40 12.01
N ASN A 13 -20.67 37.65 11.84
CA ASN A 13 -19.61 38.02 10.91
C ASN A 13 -19.90 37.47 9.48
N LEU A 14 -19.06 36.54 9.03
CA LEU A 14 -19.11 35.91 7.70
C LEU A 14 -19.68 34.48 7.72
N SER A 15 -20.19 33.99 8.86
CA SER A 15 -20.69 32.62 8.97
C SER A 15 -22.09 32.56 9.58
N HIS A 16 -22.89 31.62 9.11
CA HIS A 16 -24.20 31.30 9.66
C HIS A 16 -24.07 30.26 10.77
N GLY A 17 -24.96 30.36 11.75
CA GLY A 17 -25.00 29.46 12.89
C GLY A 17 -26.36 29.38 13.56
N VAL A 18 -26.54 28.33 14.36
CA VAL A 18 -27.74 28.12 15.16
C VAL A 18 -27.48 28.58 16.59
N VAL A 19 -28.38 29.38 17.14
CA VAL A 19 -28.39 29.72 18.57
C VAL A 19 -28.79 28.48 19.36
N LEU A 20 -27.86 27.94 20.13
CA LEU A 20 -28.10 26.77 20.98
C LEU A 20 -28.65 27.16 22.34
N ASP A 21 -28.20 28.29 22.89
CA ASP A 21 -28.60 28.75 24.21
C ASP A 21 -28.39 30.26 24.35
N VAL A 22 -29.10 30.86 25.32
CA VAL A 22 -29.12 32.31 25.56
C VAL A 22 -28.97 32.59 27.04
N PHE A 23 -27.94 33.35 27.38
CA PHE A 23 -27.59 33.74 28.74
C PHE A 23 -27.70 35.24 28.91
N GLU A 24 -27.84 35.68 30.15
CA GLU A 24 -27.67 37.07 30.55
C GLU A 24 -26.51 37.15 31.54
N ASN A 25 -25.56 38.05 31.31
CA ASN A 25 -24.44 38.24 32.24
C ASN A 25 -24.84 39.15 33.42
N GLU A 26 -23.93 39.29 34.40
CA GLU A 26 -24.18 40.11 35.60
C GLU A 26 -24.43 41.60 35.31
N VAL A 27 -24.09 42.08 34.10
CA VAL A 27 -24.28 43.47 33.64
C VAL A 27 -25.54 43.60 32.76
N GLY A 28 -26.34 42.55 32.65
CA GLY A 28 -27.59 42.54 31.88
C GLY A 28 -27.41 42.40 30.36
N LYS A 29 -26.22 42.00 29.90
CA LYS A 29 -25.96 41.76 28.47
C LYS A 29 -26.29 40.33 28.07
N ILE A 30 -26.84 40.18 26.88
CA ILE A 30 -27.21 38.88 26.31
C ILE A 30 -25.97 38.21 25.70
N ILE A 31 -25.69 36.98 26.11
CA ILE A 31 -24.64 36.12 25.55
C ILE A 31 -25.33 34.95 24.85
N LEU A 32 -24.94 34.69 23.60
CA LEU A 32 -25.44 33.60 22.80
C LEU A 32 -24.40 32.48 22.73
N LYS A 33 -24.81 31.24 22.97
CA LYS A 33 -24.02 30.06 22.61
C LYS A 33 -24.45 29.61 21.22
N ILE A 34 -23.52 29.62 20.27
CA ILE A 34 -23.82 29.47 18.84
C ILE A 34 -22.96 28.36 18.25
N GLN A 35 -23.56 27.48 17.45
CA GLN A 35 -22.83 26.56 16.60
C GLN A 35 -22.86 27.09 15.17
N THR A 36 -21.71 27.56 14.67
CA THR A 36 -21.58 28.00 13.28
C THR A 36 -21.23 26.84 12.35
N VAL A 37 -21.60 26.99 11.07
CA VAL A 37 -21.23 26.06 9.99
C VAL A 37 -19.71 25.89 9.94
N LYS A 38 -18.97 27.00 9.96
CA LYS A 38 -17.50 27.01 10.03
C LYS A 38 -16.94 26.16 11.18
N ASN A 39 -17.46 26.31 12.41
CA ASN A 39 -16.97 25.54 13.55
C ASN A 39 -17.32 24.05 13.42
N LEU A 40 -18.49 23.72 12.84
CA LEU A 40 -18.87 22.34 12.58
C LEU A 40 -17.88 21.65 11.62
N PHE A 41 -17.56 22.30 10.50
CA PHE A 41 -16.60 21.78 9.52
C PHE A 41 -15.18 21.66 10.08
N ARG A 42 -14.79 22.54 11.02
CA ARG A 42 -13.50 22.51 11.72
C ARG A 42 -13.47 21.60 12.95
N ARG A 43 -14.59 20.93 13.28
CA ARG A 43 -14.76 20.13 14.51
C ARG A 43 -14.45 20.92 15.80
N LEU A 44 -14.81 22.20 15.82
CA LEU A 44 -14.67 23.08 16.96
C LEU A 44 -15.96 23.14 17.77
N ASN A 45 -15.81 23.38 19.08
CA ASN A 45 -16.93 23.57 19.99
C ASN A 45 -17.79 24.80 19.62
N PRO A 46 -19.05 24.87 20.09
CA PRO A 46 -19.85 26.08 20.02
C PRO A 46 -19.13 27.28 20.64
N GLU A 47 -19.34 28.45 20.05
CA GLU A 47 -18.75 29.71 20.51
C GLU A 47 -19.76 30.51 21.35
N PHE A 48 -19.24 31.33 22.27
CA PHE A 48 -20.03 32.23 23.10
C PHE A 48 -19.79 33.66 22.63
N ILE A 49 -20.84 34.35 22.20
CA ILE A 49 -20.75 35.68 21.61
C ILE A 49 -21.74 36.61 22.31
N GLU A 50 -21.28 37.81 22.66
CA GLU A 50 -22.14 38.88 23.17
C GLU A 50 -23.03 39.42 22.03
N LEU A 51 -24.33 39.55 22.26
CA LEU A 51 -25.25 40.07 21.25
C LEU A 51 -24.92 41.53 20.92
N ASP A 52 -24.50 41.79 19.69
CA ASP A 52 -24.17 43.12 19.16
C ASP A 52 -24.82 43.40 17.79
N GLU A 53 -24.50 44.56 17.20
CA GLU A 53 -25.03 44.97 15.90
C GLU A 53 -24.50 44.16 14.70
N GLN A 54 -23.46 43.35 14.88
CA GLN A 54 -22.87 42.52 13.82
C GLN A 54 -23.60 41.19 13.65
N ILE A 55 -24.59 40.91 14.50
CA ILE A 55 -25.42 39.71 14.46
C ILE A 55 -26.77 40.03 13.81
N SER A 56 -27.09 39.30 12.75
CA SER A 56 -28.34 39.45 12.00
C SER A 56 -29.09 38.12 11.90
N LEU A 57 -30.41 38.20 11.72
CA LEU A 57 -31.23 37.01 11.51
C LEU A 57 -30.92 36.48 10.10
N ALA A 58 -30.80 35.17 9.97
CA ALA A 58 -30.62 34.51 8.69
C ALA A 58 -31.64 33.37 8.55
N SER A 59 -31.80 32.89 7.32
CA SER A 59 -32.72 31.80 7.01
C SER A 59 -32.02 30.45 7.02
N THR A 60 -32.82 29.38 7.04
CA THR A 60 -32.34 28.01 6.77
C THR A 60 -31.68 27.90 5.41
N ASP A 61 -32.16 28.66 4.42
CA ASP A 61 -31.66 28.61 3.04
C ASP A 61 -30.27 29.23 2.94
N ASP A 62 -30.02 30.33 3.68
CA ASP A 62 -28.70 30.96 3.77
C ASP A 62 -27.66 30.02 4.40
N MET A 63 -28.04 29.35 5.49
CA MET A 63 -27.19 28.35 6.13
C MET A 63 -26.93 27.15 5.21
N GLN A 64 -27.95 26.67 4.51
CA GLN A 64 -27.83 25.56 3.57
C GLN A 64 -26.91 25.91 2.40
N ALA A 65 -26.96 27.15 1.91
CA ALA A 65 -26.06 27.65 0.88
C ALA A 65 -24.59 27.63 1.35
N GLU A 66 -24.31 28.09 2.58
CA GLU A 66 -22.96 28.03 3.15
C GLU A 66 -22.48 26.59 3.34
N ILE A 67 -23.34 25.69 3.83
CA ILE A 67 -23.00 24.25 3.97
C ILE A 67 -22.63 23.65 2.61
N ASN A 68 -23.38 23.99 1.56
CA ASN A 68 -23.10 23.49 0.21
C ASN A 68 -21.77 24.04 -0.33
N GLN A 69 -21.44 25.31 -0.08
CA GLN A 69 -20.13 25.87 -0.45
C GLN A 69 -18.97 25.12 0.22
N TYR A 70 -19.08 24.82 1.52
CA TYR A 70 -18.06 24.03 2.20
C TYR A 70 -17.94 22.60 1.69
N ARG A 71 -19.06 21.96 1.31
CA ARG A 71 -19.04 20.63 0.68
C ARG A 71 -18.31 20.66 -0.67
N THR A 72 -18.63 21.62 -1.54
CA THR A 72 -17.94 21.78 -2.82
C THR A 72 -16.45 21.98 -2.62
N PHE A 73 -16.04 22.84 -1.69
CA PHE A 73 -14.62 23.04 -1.39
C PHE A 73 -13.92 21.76 -0.89
N LEU A 74 -14.60 20.96 -0.07
CA LEU A 74 -14.07 19.66 0.36
C LEU A 74 -13.97 18.67 -0.78
N ASP A 75 -14.99 18.57 -1.63
CA ASP A 75 -15.01 17.66 -2.77
C ASP A 75 -13.91 18.00 -3.78
N GLU A 76 -13.69 19.30 -4.05
CA GLU A 76 -12.58 19.80 -4.87
C GLU A 76 -11.22 19.46 -4.23
N GLY A 77 -11.04 19.73 -2.92
CA GLY A 77 -9.80 19.41 -2.23
C GLY A 77 -9.50 17.89 -2.17
N ILE A 78 -10.53 17.05 -2.06
CA ILE A 78 -10.40 15.60 -2.14
C ILE A 78 -9.97 15.19 -3.56
N LYS A 79 -10.56 15.78 -4.59
CA LYS A 79 -10.19 15.53 -5.98
C LYS A 79 -8.73 15.92 -6.24
N ASP A 80 -8.29 17.08 -5.79
CA ASP A 80 -6.91 17.53 -5.92
C ASP A 80 -5.93 16.57 -5.22
N LEU A 81 -6.29 16.04 -4.04
CA LEU A 81 -5.50 15.04 -3.33
C LEU A 81 -5.39 13.73 -4.12
N PHE A 82 -6.48 13.28 -4.75
CA PHE A 82 -6.45 12.10 -5.63
C PHE A 82 -5.62 12.34 -6.88
N GLU A 83 -5.73 13.50 -7.52
CA GLU A 83 -4.90 13.86 -8.67
C GLU A 83 -3.42 13.91 -8.30
N LEU A 84 -3.09 14.44 -7.12
CA LEU A 84 -1.73 14.46 -6.60
C LEU A 84 -1.22 13.03 -6.30
N ALA A 85 -2.03 12.19 -5.65
CA ALA A 85 -1.69 10.80 -5.38
C ALA A 85 -1.47 10.01 -6.69
N ASN A 86 -2.32 10.21 -7.68
CA ASN A 86 -2.17 9.58 -9.00
C ASN A 86 -0.92 10.07 -9.72
N LYS A 87 -0.61 11.38 -9.66
CA LYS A 87 0.60 11.92 -10.26
C LYS A 87 1.88 11.33 -9.64
N PHE A 88 1.90 11.09 -8.34
CA PHE A 88 3.00 10.39 -7.67
C PHE A 88 3.01 8.87 -7.96
N SER A 89 1.88 8.29 -8.35
CA SER A 89 1.79 6.90 -8.81
C SER A 89 2.22 6.74 -10.28
N ASP A 90 2.02 7.75 -11.12
CA ASP A 90 2.32 7.71 -12.56
C ASP A 90 3.81 8.00 -12.88
N GLU A 91 4.57 8.59 -11.95
CA GLU A 91 6.02 8.82 -12.10
C GLU A 91 6.87 7.55 -11.87
N GLU A 92 6.31 6.50 -11.27
CA GLU A 92 6.84 5.12 -11.31
C GLU A 92 6.04 4.31 -12.33
N SER A 93 6.35 4.44 -13.62
CA SER A 93 5.88 3.45 -14.58
C SER A 93 6.43 2.09 -14.12
N ASP A 94 5.58 1.22 -13.55
CA ASP A 94 5.92 -0.13 -13.10
C ASP A 94 6.23 -1.05 -14.30
N SER A 95 7.16 -0.66 -15.17
CA SER A 95 7.70 -1.60 -16.15
C SER A 95 8.65 -2.56 -15.43
N ILE A 96 8.72 -3.79 -15.93
CA ILE A 96 9.69 -4.77 -15.45
C ILE A 96 11.12 -4.20 -15.51
N GLU A 97 11.44 -3.43 -16.56
CA GLU A 97 12.75 -2.79 -16.72
C GLU A 97 13.05 -1.79 -15.60
N ASN A 98 12.07 -0.98 -15.19
CA ASN A 98 12.23 -0.02 -14.11
C ASN A 98 12.41 -0.72 -12.76
N ILE A 99 11.68 -1.82 -12.52
CA ILE A 99 11.85 -2.66 -11.32
C ILE A 99 13.27 -3.26 -11.29
N LEU A 100 13.72 -3.85 -12.39
CA LEU A 100 15.05 -4.43 -12.51
C LEU A 100 16.16 -3.40 -12.29
N GLN A 101 16.00 -2.20 -12.85
CA GLN A 101 16.94 -1.11 -12.68
C GLN A 101 16.98 -0.60 -11.24
N ALA A 102 15.83 -0.46 -10.57
CA ALA A 102 15.74 -0.02 -9.18
C ALA A 102 16.36 -1.03 -8.19
N LEU A 103 16.43 -2.31 -8.56
CA LEU A 103 16.99 -3.39 -7.75
C LEU A 103 18.45 -3.74 -8.10
N ASP A 104 19.11 -2.93 -8.93
CA ASP A 104 20.49 -3.16 -9.43
C ASP A 104 20.67 -4.53 -10.12
N ILE A 105 19.61 -5.04 -10.75
CA ILE A 105 19.62 -6.30 -11.53
C ILE A 105 19.14 -6.12 -12.98
N PRO A 106 19.62 -5.10 -13.73
CA PRO A 106 19.09 -4.73 -15.04
C PRO A 106 19.25 -5.82 -16.13
N THR A 107 20.12 -6.82 -15.92
CA THR A 107 20.36 -7.88 -16.90
C THR A 107 19.68 -9.21 -16.55
N LEU A 108 18.98 -9.29 -15.41
CA LEU A 108 18.14 -10.44 -15.10
C LEU A 108 17.03 -10.54 -16.16
N THR A 109 16.93 -11.70 -16.81
CA THR A 109 15.88 -11.92 -17.80
C THR A 109 14.60 -12.32 -17.10
N VAL A 110 13.48 -11.66 -17.39
CA VAL A 110 12.15 -12.07 -16.94
C VAL A 110 11.43 -12.72 -18.12
N ASP A 111 11.17 -14.02 -18.00
CA ASP A 111 10.64 -14.87 -19.06
C ASP A 111 9.26 -15.38 -18.62
N ILE A 112 8.26 -14.49 -18.70
CA ILE A 112 6.91 -14.73 -18.20
C ILE A 112 5.90 -14.39 -19.31
N ASP A 113 5.06 -15.36 -19.67
CA ASP A 113 4.00 -15.18 -20.67
C ASP A 113 2.81 -14.42 -20.05
N PRO A 114 2.37 -13.30 -20.65
CA PRO A 114 1.16 -12.60 -20.21
C PRO A 114 -0.09 -13.50 -20.12
N ALA A 115 -0.21 -14.53 -20.96
CA ALA A 115 -1.34 -15.47 -20.91
C ALA A 115 -1.33 -16.31 -19.62
N ASP A 116 -0.16 -16.65 -19.10
CA ASP A 116 -0.03 -17.37 -17.83
C ASP A 116 -0.37 -16.46 -16.64
N VAL A 117 0.00 -15.18 -16.72
CA VAL A 117 -0.41 -14.17 -15.73
C VAL A 117 -1.92 -14.03 -15.70
N GLU A 118 -2.58 -13.92 -16.86
CA GLU A 118 -4.03 -13.83 -16.95
C GLU A 118 -4.71 -15.07 -16.36
N LYS A 119 -4.22 -16.27 -16.73
CA LYS A 119 -4.74 -17.56 -16.24
C LYS A 119 -4.64 -17.72 -14.72
N LEU A 120 -3.57 -17.20 -14.11
CA LEU A 120 -3.36 -17.30 -12.67
C LEU A 120 -3.99 -16.13 -11.88
N THR A 121 -4.47 -15.09 -12.54
CA THR A 121 -5.14 -13.97 -11.86
C THR A 121 -6.54 -14.39 -11.41
N THR A 122 -6.87 -14.12 -10.13
CA THR A 122 -8.18 -14.47 -9.55
C THR A 122 -8.96 -13.20 -9.19
N PRO A 123 -10.32 -13.25 -9.13
CA PRO A 123 -11.12 -12.09 -8.75
C PRO A 123 -10.80 -11.52 -7.36
N ASP A 124 -10.28 -12.35 -6.46
CA ASP A 124 -9.90 -11.96 -5.09
C ASP A 124 -8.46 -11.46 -4.97
N THR A 125 -7.72 -11.37 -6.09
CA THR A 125 -6.33 -10.89 -6.12
C THR A 125 -6.28 -9.40 -5.76
N THR A 126 -5.56 -9.06 -4.70
CA THR A 126 -5.37 -7.67 -4.25
C THR A 126 -4.04 -7.06 -4.70
N PHE A 127 -3.01 -7.90 -4.89
CA PHE A 127 -1.70 -7.50 -5.40
C PHE A 127 -1.66 -7.61 -6.91
N THR A 128 -1.23 -6.57 -7.61
CA THR A 128 -0.95 -6.66 -9.04
C THR A 128 0.22 -7.64 -9.28
N PHE A 129 0.27 -8.20 -10.49
CA PHE A 129 1.37 -9.10 -10.86
C PHE A 129 2.74 -8.42 -10.74
N LEU A 130 2.86 -7.16 -11.11
CA LEU A 130 4.12 -6.40 -11.06
C LEU A 130 4.58 -6.15 -9.62
N GLU A 131 3.67 -5.83 -8.70
CA GLU A 131 3.99 -5.73 -7.27
C GLU A 131 4.43 -7.08 -6.69
N ALA A 132 3.76 -8.18 -7.09
CA ALA A 132 4.16 -9.51 -6.67
C ALA A 132 5.56 -9.89 -7.21
N LEU A 133 5.84 -9.55 -8.47
CA LEU A 133 7.15 -9.74 -9.10
C LEU A 133 8.24 -8.95 -8.38
N LYS A 134 7.99 -7.68 -8.07
CA LYS A 134 8.91 -6.81 -7.31
C LYS A 134 9.23 -7.40 -5.93
N ASN A 135 8.21 -7.85 -5.21
CA ASN A 135 8.40 -8.50 -3.91
C ASN A 135 9.21 -9.80 -4.00
N ALA A 136 8.96 -10.61 -5.03
CA ALA A 136 9.75 -11.81 -5.28
C ALA A 136 11.22 -11.47 -5.57
N MET A 137 11.51 -10.47 -6.40
CA MET A 137 12.89 -10.03 -6.67
C MET A 137 13.60 -9.51 -5.42
N ILE A 138 12.92 -8.70 -4.60
CA ILE A 138 13.46 -8.21 -3.32
C ILE A 138 13.79 -9.39 -2.40
N SER A 139 12.92 -10.41 -2.33
CA SER A 139 13.19 -11.64 -1.60
C SER A 139 14.49 -12.31 -2.05
N PHE A 140 14.68 -12.53 -3.36
CA PHE A 140 15.91 -13.15 -3.88
C PHE A 140 17.18 -12.38 -3.49
N ILE A 141 17.08 -11.07 -3.34
CA ILE A 141 18.22 -10.17 -3.10
C ILE A 141 18.54 -9.99 -1.62
N THR A 142 17.54 -10.10 -0.73
CA THR A 142 17.67 -9.63 0.66
C THR A 142 17.35 -10.67 1.72
N ASP A 143 16.61 -11.71 1.37
CA ASP A 143 16.24 -12.74 2.34
C ASP A 143 17.36 -13.76 2.50
N GLY A 144 18.02 -13.75 3.66
CA GLY A 144 18.96 -14.78 4.10
C GLY A 144 18.49 -15.57 5.32
N SER A 145 17.23 -15.38 5.72
CA SER A 145 16.68 -16.04 6.91
C SER A 145 16.30 -17.50 6.67
N MET A 146 16.08 -17.85 5.41
CA MET A 146 15.60 -19.16 4.98
C MET A 146 16.73 -19.95 4.34
N ASN A 147 16.82 -21.23 4.67
CA ASN A 147 17.80 -22.13 4.08
C ASN A 147 17.71 -22.13 2.54
N GLU A 148 18.86 -22.26 1.88
CA GLU A 148 18.99 -22.36 0.42
C GLU A 148 18.56 -21.13 -0.38
N SER A 149 18.14 -20.04 0.28
CA SER A 149 18.03 -18.72 -0.35
C SER A 149 19.42 -18.27 -0.89
N PRO A 150 19.47 -17.39 -1.91
CA PRO A 150 20.73 -16.84 -2.42
C PRO A 150 21.59 -16.26 -1.30
N CYS A 151 21.03 -15.38 -0.47
CA CYS A 151 21.77 -14.77 0.63
C CYS A 151 22.28 -15.82 1.63
N TRP A 152 21.45 -16.80 2.01
CA TRP A 152 21.89 -17.89 2.90
C TRP A 152 23.00 -18.73 2.27
N THR A 153 22.92 -19.02 0.97
CA THR A 153 23.93 -19.78 0.22
C THR A 153 25.25 -19.05 0.22
N LEU A 154 25.25 -17.75 -0.05
CA LEU A 154 26.45 -16.91 -0.01
C LEU A 154 27.02 -16.75 1.41
N GLN A 155 26.17 -16.77 2.44
CA GLN A 155 26.61 -16.74 3.84
C GLN A 155 27.27 -18.06 4.24
N THR A 156 26.66 -19.18 3.87
CA THR A 156 27.10 -20.52 4.27
C THR A 156 28.31 -20.99 3.48
N LEU A 157 28.36 -20.65 2.18
CA LEU A 157 29.40 -21.05 1.24
C LEU A 157 30.26 -19.84 0.79
N ALA A 158 30.50 -18.88 1.69
CA ALA A 158 31.16 -17.61 1.36
C ALA A 158 32.46 -17.78 0.55
N GLU A 159 33.31 -18.72 0.95
CA GLU A 159 34.59 -18.98 0.27
C GLU A 159 34.42 -19.44 -1.19
N GLU A 160 33.39 -20.24 -1.49
CA GLU A 160 33.10 -20.72 -2.86
C GLU A 160 32.67 -19.58 -3.80
N TYR A 161 32.17 -18.50 -3.22
CA TYR A 161 31.71 -17.30 -3.92
C TYR A 161 32.66 -16.10 -3.76
N ASP A 162 33.92 -16.32 -3.39
CA ASP A 162 34.92 -15.27 -3.18
C ASP A 162 34.47 -14.18 -2.17
N LEU A 163 33.76 -14.58 -1.12
CA LEU A 163 33.32 -13.70 -0.04
C LEU A 163 34.10 -13.97 1.26
N PRO A 164 34.34 -12.94 2.09
CA PRO A 164 34.79 -13.13 3.47
C PRO A 164 33.78 -13.96 4.27
N GLN A 165 34.25 -14.81 5.20
CA GLN A 165 33.36 -15.57 6.08
C GLN A 165 32.46 -14.68 6.97
N ASP A 166 32.89 -13.44 7.23
CA ASP A 166 32.19 -12.44 8.02
C ASP A 166 31.59 -11.30 7.17
N ALA A 167 31.29 -11.58 5.89
CA ALA A 167 30.67 -10.62 4.99
C ALA A 167 29.37 -10.05 5.57
N ASP A 168 29.24 -8.73 5.55
CA ASP A 168 28.02 -8.05 5.97
C ASP A 168 26.88 -8.21 4.94
N ALA A 169 25.65 -7.86 5.37
CA ALA A 169 24.46 -8.00 4.55
C ALA A 169 24.54 -7.22 3.21
N GLU A 170 25.18 -6.05 3.21
CA GLU A 170 25.31 -5.23 1.99
C GLU A 170 26.30 -5.86 1.00
N THR A 171 27.39 -6.45 1.50
CA THR A 171 28.37 -7.18 0.70
C THR A 171 27.72 -8.41 0.06
N ILE A 172 26.93 -9.17 0.83
CA ILE A 172 26.18 -10.34 0.34
C ILE A 172 25.19 -9.90 -0.73
N LYS A 173 24.37 -8.89 -0.45
CA LYS A 173 23.40 -8.31 -1.39
C LYS A 173 24.07 -7.89 -2.70
N THR A 174 25.19 -7.18 -2.61
CA THR A 174 25.97 -6.75 -3.79
C THR A 174 26.44 -7.94 -4.61
N LYS A 175 26.89 -9.02 -3.95
CA LYS A 175 27.32 -10.24 -4.64
C LYS A 175 26.13 -10.99 -5.27
N VAL A 176 24.97 -11.05 -4.61
CA VAL A 176 23.73 -11.61 -5.18
C VAL A 176 23.36 -10.86 -6.46
N CYS A 177 23.23 -9.53 -6.41
CA CYS A 177 22.88 -8.72 -7.59
C CYS A 177 23.90 -8.94 -8.73
N LYS A 178 25.20 -8.98 -8.40
CA LYS A 178 26.24 -9.28 -9.39
C LYS A 178 26.02 -10.64 -10.06
N LEU A 179 25.76 -11.69 -9.27
CA LEU A 179 25.56 -13.04 -9.78
C LEU A 179 24.28 -13.17 -10.62
N LEU A 180 23.18 -12.56 -10.19
CA LEU A 180 21.93 -12.49 -10.96
C LEU A 180 22.13 -11.81 -12.32
N ASN A 181 22.99 -10.79 -12.37
CA ASN A 181 23.29 -10.08 -13.61
C ASN A 181 24.19 -10.87 -14.60
N HIS A 182 25.02 -11.81 -14.14
CA HIS A 182 26.06 -12.45 -14.97
C HIS A 182 25.72 -13.87 -15.45
N SER A 183 24.80 -14.56 -14.78
CA SER A 183 24.65 -16.03 -14.87
C SER A 183 23.74 -16.53 -16.01
N GLY A 184 23.20 -15.64 -16.85
CA GLY A 184 22.09 -16.03 -17.74
C GLY A 184 20.86 -16.47 -16.95
N CYS A 185 20.77 -16.04 -15.68
CA CYS A 185 19.64 -16.21 -14.79
C CYS A 185 18.36 -15.73 -15.46
N LYS A 186 17.32 -16.54 -15.31
CA LYS A 186 15.97 -16.20 -15.74
C LYS A 186 15.02 -16.31 -14.58
N LEU A 187 14.13 -15.34 -14.46
CA LEU A 187 12.98 -15.43 -13.58
C LEU A 187 11.78 -15.88 -14.40
N VAL A 188 11.22 -17.04 -14.03
CA VAL A 188 10.04 -17.62 -14.68
C VAL A 188 8.88 -17.70 -13.68
N LEU A 189 7.67 -17.69 -14.20
CA LEU A 189 6.46 -17.94 -13.43
C LEU A 189 6.19 -19.45 -13.42
N HIS A 190 5.95 -20.03 -12.26
CA HIS A 190 5.57 -21.42 -12.13
C HIS A 190 4.07 -21.57 -12.45
N THR A 191 3.77 -22.36 -13.48
CA THR A 191 2.43 -22.45 -14.09
C THR A 191 1.88 -23.87 -14.15
N GLU A 192 2.61 -24.83 -13.57
CA GLU A 192 2.16 -26.21 -13.49
C GLU A 192 0.83 -26.29 -12.73
N LEU A 193 -0.11 -26.98 -13.35
CA LEU A 193 -1.45 -27.20 -12.80
C LEU A 193 -1.41 -28.44 -11.92
N GLU A 194 -2.12 -28.37 -10.79
CA GLU A 194 -2.27 -29.49 -9.87
C GLU A 194 -2.74 -30.74 -10.61
N ASN A 195 -2.03 -31.85 -10.41
CA ASN A 195 -2.43 -33.16 -10.92
C ASN A 195 -3.19 -33.91 -9.82
N HIS A 196 -4.35 -34.49 -10.14
CA HIS A 196 -5.10 -35.28 -9.16
C HIS A 196 -4.45 -36.63 -8.83
N ASP A 197 -3.56 -37.12 -9.69
CA ASP A 197 -2.83 -38.38 -9.49
C ASP A 197 -1.53 -38.20 -8.69
N ASP A 198 -1.06 -36.96 -8.52
CA ASP A 198 0.12 -36.61 -7.74
C ASP A 198 -0.19 -35.41 -6.84
N GLU A 199 -0.36 -35.66 -5.55
CA GLU A 199 -0.70 -34.64 -4.55
C GLU A 199 0.32 -33.50 -4.46
N LEU A 200 1.53 -33.67 -4.97
CA LEU A 200 2.60 -32.67 -4.92
C LEU A 200 2.85 -31.98 -6.27
N ALA A 201 2.24 -32.45 -7.36
CA ALA A 201 2.37 -31.82 -8.67
C ALA A 201 1.86 -30.37 -8.66
N GLY A 202 2.69 -29.46 -9.16
CA GLY A 202 2.38 -28.02 -9.21
C GLY A 202 2.40 -27.32 -7.84
N LYS A 203 3.01 -27.95 -6.82
CA LYS A 203 3.14 -27.38 -5.47
C LYS A 203 4.60 -27.18 -5.09
N VAL A 204 4.84 -26.09 -4.36
CA VAL A 204 6.15 -25.77 -3.76
C VAL A 204 6.06 -25.99 -2.26
N ALA A 205 6.98 -26.78 -1.70
CA ALA A 205 7.04 -27.04 -0.26
C ALA A 205 8.24 -26.35 0.38
N CYS A 206 8.04 -25.71 1.52
CA CYS A 206 9.10 -25.15 2.34
C CYS A 206 9.47 -26.13 3.44
N GLU A 207 10.68 -26.70 3.40
CA GLU A 207 11.12 -27.69 4.41
C GLU A 207 11.14 -27.13 5.82
N GLU A 208 11.60 -25.89 5.98
CA GLU A 208 11.79 -25.26 7.28
C GLU A 208 10.47 -25.03 8.02
N THR A 209 9.42 -24.63 7.29
CA THR A 209 8.11 -24.34 7.87
C THR A 209 7.13 -25.50 7.73
N GLY A 210 7.41 -26.48 6.88
CA GLY A 210 6.50 -27.55 6.48
C GLY A 210 5.31 -27.07 5.63
N ALA A 211 5.32 -25.82 5.18
CA ALA A 211 4.22 -25.23 4.43
C ALA A 211 4.25 -25.63 2.95
N ILE A 212 3.07 -25.79 2.36
CA ILE A 212 2.89 -26.17 0.95
C ILE A 212 2.11 -25.07 0.24
N TYR A 213 2.62 -24.63 -0.90
CA TYR A 213 2.12 -23.52 -1.70
C TYR A 213 1.68 -24.00 -3.08
N ASN A 214 0.61 -23.43 -3.61
CA ASN A 214 0.10 -23.76 -4.95
C ASN A 214 -0.23 -22.49 -5.76
N THR A 215 -0.35 -22.66 -7.07
CA THR A 215 -0.60 -21.57 -8.01
C THR A 215 -2.03 -21.03 -7.93
N SER A 216 -2.95 -21.69 -7.21
CA SER A 216 -4.32 -21.15 -7.02
C SER A 216 -4.31 -19.92 -6.11
N ARG A 217 -3.58 -19.97 -4.99
CA ARG A 217 -3.53 -18.90 -3.99
C ARG A 217 -2.29 -18.02 -4.08
N TYR A 218 -1.19 -18.53 -4.65
CA TYR A 218 0.09 -17.84 -4.66
C TYR A 218 0.58 -17.58 -6.08
N TRP A 219 1.31 -16.47 -6.25
CA TRP A 219 2.26 -16.30 -7.34
C TRP A 219 3.55 -17.00 -6.94
N ILE A 220 4.05 -17.89 -7.79
CA ILE A 220 5.25 -18.66 -7.50
C ILE A 220 6.27 -18.36 -8.59
N PHE A 221 7.37 -17.70 -8.21
CA PHE A 221 8.44 -17.32 -9.13
C PHE A 221 9.65 -18.21 -8.91
N LYS A 222 10.28 -18.67 -10.00
CA LYS A 222 11.47 -19.52 -9.95
C LYS A 222 12.65 -18.84 -10.64
N LEU A 223 13.82 -18.83 -10.00
CA LEU A 223 15.07 -18.56 -10.69
C LEU A 223 15.57 -19.83 -11.39
N VAL A 224 15.76 -19.73 -12.71
CA VAL A 224 16.31 -20.77 -13.59
C VAL A 224 17.71 -20.35 -14.02
N ASN A 225 18.60 -21.34 -14.21
CA ASN A 225 20.04 -21.13 -14.43
C ASN A 225 20.69 -20.35 -13.29
N SER A 226 20.18 -20.55 -12.07
CA SER A 226 20.67 -19.90 -10.86
C SER A 226 22.08 -20.38 -10.52
N PRO A 227 23.02 -19.48 -10.17
CA PRO A 227 24.35 -19.84 -9.70
C PRO A 227 24.37 -20.27 -8.23
N PHE A 228 23.23 -20.28 -7.54
CA PHE A 228 23.13 -20.58 -6.10
C PHE A 228 22.81 -22.06 -5.87
N THR A 229 21.59 -22.46 -6.23
CA THR A 229 21.03 -23.80 -6.03
C THR A 229 20.00 -24.07 -7.14
N ASP A 230 19.57 -25.33 -7.31
CA ASP A 230 18.46 -25.65 -8.23
C ASP A 230 17.08 -25.30 -7.63
N ILE A 231 17.06 -24.88 -6.36
CA ILE A 231 15.88 -24.71 -5.52
C ILE A 231 15.75 -23.22 -5.15
N ASN A 232 15.30 -22.41 -6.10
CA ASN A 232 15.15 -20.96 -5.93
C ASN A 232 13.73 -20.51 -6.25
N TYR A 233 12.81 -20.72 -5.31
CA TYR A 233 11.42 -20.31 -5.46
C TYR A 233 11.07 -19.20 -4.48
N ALA A 234 10.46 -18.13 -4.99
CA ALA A 234 9.84 -17.09 -4.20
C ALA A 234 8.32 -17.19 -4.35
N VAL A 235 7.64 -17.40 -3.24
CA VAL A 235 6.17 -17.54 -3.18
C VAL A 235 5.57 -16.26 -2.63
N VAL A 236 4.58 -15.67 -3.32
CA VAL A 236 3.89 -14.43 -2.92
C VAL A 236 2.38 -14.67 -2.86
N ASP A 237 1.74 -14.39 -1.73
CA ASP A 237 0.28 -14.56 -1.57
C ASP A 237 -0.49 -13.50 -2.39
N LYS A 238 -1.45 -13.93 -3.21
CA LYS A 238 -2.27 -13.05 -4.06
C LYS A 238 -3.17 -12.08 -3.29
N THR A 239 -3.41 -12.35 -2.00
CA THR A 239 -4.41 -11.69 -1.15
C THR A 239 -3.82 -10.94 0.06
N ALA A 240 -2.54 -11.18 0.37
CA ALA A 240 -1.88 -10.69 1.58
C ALA A 240 -1.86 -9.15 1.63
N ARG A 241 -2.18 -8.37 2.68
CA ARG A 241 -2.37 -8.50 4.15
C ARG A 241 -1.15 -8.87 5.02
N THR A 242 -0.18 -9.65 4.56
CA THR A 242 1.15 -9.83 5.20
C THR A 242 2.17 -10.40 4.20
N PRO A 243 3.41 -9.90 4.13
CA PRO A 243 4.40 -10.43 3.19
C PRO A 243 4.70 -11.89 3.53
N THR A 244 4.43 -12.80 2.60
CA THR A 244 4.88 -14.18 2.69
C THR A 244 5.98 -14.32 1.68
N ILE A 245 7.19 -14.58 2.15
CA ILE A 245 8.33 -15.02 1.36
C ILE A 245 8.72 -16.35 2.00
N ASN A 246 8.50 -17.44 1.28
CA ASN A 246 8.93 -18.76 1.71
C ASN A 246 9.67 -19.42 0.55
N TRP A 247 10.84 -19.96 0.87
CA TRP A 247 11.68 -20.72 -0.04
C TRP A 247 11.26 -22.18 0.03
N GLY A 248 11.23 -22.82 -1.11
CA GLY A 248 10.80 -24.21 -1.19
C GLY A 248 11.30 -24.89 -2.45
N PHE A 249 11.02 -26.17 -2.54
CA PHE A 249 11.35 -27.02 -3.68
C PHE A 249 10.08 -27.56 -4.32
N SER A 250 10.17 -27.85 -5.61
CA SER A 250 9.12 -28.54 -6.34
C SER A 250 9.43 -30.02 -6.34
N TYR A 251 8.43 -30.84 -6.06
CA TYR A 251 8.49 -32.26 -6.40
C TYR A 251 8.24 -32.38 -7.92
N ILE A 252 9.08 -33.19 -8.59
CA ILE A 252 8.94 -33.56 -10.01
C ILE A 252 8.66 -35.06 -10.07
#